data_AF-A0A7C5DXW9-F1
#
_entry.id   AF-A0A7C5DXW9-F1
#
_cell.length_a   1.000
_cell.length_b   1.000
_cell.length_c   1.000
_cell.angle_alpha   90.00
_cell.angle_beta   90.00
_cell.angle_gamma   90.00
#
_symmetry.space_group_name_H-M   'P 1'
#
loop_
_entity.id
_entity.type
_entity.pdbx_description
1 polymer ?
#
loop_
_entity_poly.entity_id
_entity_poly.type
_entity_poly.pdbx_seq_one_letter_code
_entity_poly.pdbx_strand_id
1 'polypeptide(L)'
;MLALWINSIREGLGRIAETLFFLPVIISWAIASLLFYYLGKIELGPYRWLSHPSSVMMKNMRLVNTLTALIIPWGVNAFGIFLMRQFMLTISKDLMDAARIDGTLELRTFFQIVLPLSRSALSSLAVLIALFIWDELFWALIVID
;
A
#
# COMPACT_ATOMS: atom_id res chain seq x y z
N MET A 1 -13.78 -63.24 7.10
CA MET A 1 -13.85 -62.25 8.19
C MET A 1 -12.54 -61.47 8.35
N LEU A 2 -11.38 -62.13 8.48
CA LEU A 2 -10.06 -61.46 8.58
C LEU A 2 -9.67 -60.62 7.36
N ALA A 3 -9.95 -61.10 6.13
CA ALA A 3 -9.64 -60.35 4.92
C ALA A 3 -10.41 -59.02 4.80
N LEU A 4 -11.65 -58.97 5.28
CA LEU A 4 -12.45 -57.74 5.32
C LEU A 4 -11.89 -56.72 6.33
N TRP A 5 -11.37 -57.21 7.46
CA TRP A 5 -10.74 -56.38 8.47
C TRP A 5 -9.43 -55.76 7.96
N ILE A 6 -8.60 -56.52 7.23
CA ILE A 6 -7.34 -56.03 6.65
C ILE A 6 -7.59 -54.97 5.56
N ASN A 7 -8.60 -55.17 4.69
CA ASN A 7 -8.93 -54.17 3.66
C ASN A 7 -9.47 -52.87 4.27
N SER A 8 -10.30 -52.96 5.31
CA SER A 8 -10.79 -51.77 6.04
C SER A 8 -9.65 -50.93 6.62
N ILE A 9 -8.61 -51.57 7.17
CA ILE A 9 -7.42 -50.88 7.67
C ILE A 9 -6.62 -50.24 6.54
N ARG A 10 -6.43 -50.95 5.42
CA ARG A 10 -5.72 -50.42 4.25
C ARG A 10 -6.42 -49.19 3.66
N GLU A 11 -7.74 -49.23 3.56
CA GLU A 11 -8.55 -48.09 3.08
C GLU A 11 -8.53 -46.92 4.08
N GLY A 12 -8.62 -47.20 5.38
CA GLY A 12 -8.49 -46.19 6.42
C GLY A 12 -7.13 -45.47 6.38
N LEU A 13 -6.04 -46.22 6.21
CA LEU A 13 -4.70 -45.67 6.05
C LEU A 13 -4.55 -44.83 4.77
N GLY A 14 -5.19 -45.24 3.66
CA GLY A 14 -5.22 -44.47 2.43
C GLY A 14 -5.89 -43.09 2.61
N ARG A 15 -7.05 -43.05 3.27
CA ARG A 15 -7.77 -41.80 3.57
C ARG A 15 -6.99 -40.87 4.50
N ILE A 16 -6.24 -41.43 5.45
CA ILE A 16 -5.36 -40.66 6.33
C ILE A 16 -4.20 -40.07 5.52
N ALA A 17 -3.57 -40.85 4.64
CA ALA A 17 -2.49 -40.36 3.79
C ALA A 17 -2.95 -39.24 2.85
N GLU A 18 -4.15 -39.35 2.27
CA GLU A 18 -4.76 -38.29 1.47
C GLU A 18 -5.01 -37.02 2.31
N THR A 19 -5.53 -37.16 3.53
CA THR A 19 -5.77 -36.00 4.42
C THR A 19 -4.44 -35.34 4.81
N LEU A 20 -3.42 -36.13 5.15
CA LEU A 20 -2.08 -35.64 5.48
C LEU A 20 -1.43 -34.90 4.29
N PHE A 21 -1.71 -35.31 3.06
CA PHE A 21 -1.24 -34.63 1.86
C PHE A 21 -1.85 -33.23 1.70
N PHE A 22 -3.12 -33.03 2.11
CA PHE A 22 -3.80 -31.73 2.04
C PHE A 22 -3.59 -30.85 3.28
N LEU A 23 -3.13 -31.39 4.41
CA LEU A 23 -2.90 -30.63 5.64
C LEU A 23 -1.99 -29.40 5.45
N PRO A 24 -0.87 -29.43 4.72
CA PRO A 24 -0.03 -28.24 4.50
C PRO A 24 -0.79 -27.11 3.82
N VAL A 25 -1.70 -27.43 2.89
CA VAL A 25 -2.54 -26.44 2.21
C VAL A 25 -3.52 -25.84 3.21
N ILE A 26 -4.29 -26.68 3.93
CA ILE A 26 -5.30 -26.20 4.89
C ILE A 26 -4.66 -25.38 6.02
N ILE A 27 -3.51 -25.82 6.54
CA ILE A 27 -2.75 -25.12 7.57
C ILE A 27 -2.25 -23.76 7.05
N SER A 28 -1.78 -23.68 5.80
CA SER A 28 -1.38 -22.41 5.19
C SER A 28 -2.55 -21.41 5.13
N TRP A 29 -3.75 -21.87 4.72
CA TRP A 29 -4.96 -21.04 4.71
C TRP A 29 -5.42 -20.62 6.11
N ALA A 30 -5.33 -21.51 7.10
CA ALA A 30 -5.64 -21.20 8.49
C ALA A 30 -4.66 -20.17 9.07
N ILE A 31 -3.35 -20.31 8.81
CA ILE A 31 -2.32 -19.35 9.23
C ILE A 31 -2.54 -18.00 8.53
N ALA A 32 -2.79 -18.00 7.22
CA ALA A 32 -3.08 -16.79 6.48
C ALA A 32 -4.30 -16.05 7.05
N SER A 33 -5.40 -16.76 7.31
CA SER A 33 -6.61 -16.14 7.88
C SER A 33 -6.40 -15.58 9.29
N LEU A 34 -5.63 -16.26 10.15
CA LEU A 34 -5.24 -15.73 11.46
C LEU A 34 -4.34 -14.51 11.34
N LEU A 35 -3.35 -14.54 10.45
CA LEU A 35 -2.49 -13.39 10.18
C LEU A 35 -3.32 -12.20 9.70
N PHE A 36 -4.23 -12.39 8.75
CA PHE A 36 -5.15 -11.34 8.28
C PHE A 36 -6.02 -10.80 9.41
N TYR A 37 -6.53 -11.65 10.30
CA TYR A 37 -7.32 -11.22 11.46
C TYR A 37 -6.52 -10.33 12.43
N TYR A 38 -5.30 -10.76 12.77
CA TYR A 38 -4.44 -9.99 13.69
C TYR A 38 -3.90 -8.71 13.06
N LEU A 39 -3.47 -8.76 11.80
CA LEU A 39 -3.04 -7.57 11.05
C LEU A 39 -4.18 -6.59 10.89
N GLY A 40 -5.37 -7.05 10.50
CA GLY A 40 -6.56 -6.20 10.38
C GLY A 40 -6.91 -5.49 11.69
N LYS A 41 -6.79 -6.16 12.84
CA LYS A 41 -7.00 -5.51 14.15
C LYS A 41 -5.99 -4.43 14.48
N ILE A 42 -4.72 -4.62 14.12
CA ILE A 42 -3.67 -3.63 14.37
C ILE A 42 -3.87 -2.42 13.43
N GLU A 43 -4.20 -2.70 12.17
CA GLU A 43 -4.36 -1.68 11.14
C GLU A 43 -5.65 -0.85 11.33
N LEU A 44 -6.75 -1.49 11.72
CA LEU A 44 -8.09 -0.87 11.90
C LEU A 44 -8.37 -0.44 13.34
N GLY A 45 -7.47 -0.69 14.27
CA GLY A 45 -7.68 -0.37 15.69
C GLY A 45 -7.57 1.13 15.97
N PRO A 46 -8.45 1.73 16.80
CA PRO A 46 -8.40 3.16 17.14
C PRO A 46 -7.06 3.59 17.77
N TYR A 47 -6.39 2.66 18.45
CA TYR A 47 -5.06 2.87 19.06
C TYR A 47 -3.97 3.29 18.04
N ARG A 48 -4.02 2.79 16.80
CA ARG A 48 -3.05 3.11 15.76
C ARG A 48 -3.03 4.60 15.44
N TRP A 49 -4.22 5.18 15.27
CA TRP A 49 -4.40 6.55 14.84
C TRP A 49 -4.13 7.56 15.96
N LEU A 50 -4.54 7.23 17.19
CA LEU A 50 -4.27 8.04 18.39
C LEU A 50 -2.79 8.16 18.72
N SER A 51 -2.00 7.12 18.42
CA SER A 51 -0.55 7.11 18.62
C SER A 51 0.24 7.63 17.42
N HIS A 52 -0.43 7.99 16.32
CA HIS A 52 0.25 8.39 15.09
C HIS A 52 0.87 9.79 15.24
N PRO A 53 2.19 9.99 14.98
CA PRO A 53 2.88 11.27 15.19
C PRO A 53 2.26 12.46 14.44
N SER A 54 1.61 12.19 13.30
CA SER A 54 0.90 13.20 12.51
C SER A 54 -0.25 13.85 13.28
N SER A 55 -0.94 13.11 14.15
CA SER A 55 -2.06 13.65 14.95
C SER A 55 -1.58 14.71 15.94
N VAL A 56 -0.44 14.46 16.59
CA VAL A 56 0.20 15.38 17.52
C VAL A 56 0.73 16.61 16.77
N MET A 57 1.31 16.41 15.58
CA MET A 57 1.79 17.49 14.74
C MET A 57 0.65 18.43 14.29
N MET A 58 -0.48 17.88 13.83
CA MET A 58 -1.64 18.70 13.43
C MET A 58 -2.25 19.46 14.61
N LYS A 59 -2.29 18.85 15.81
CA LYS A 59 -2.69 19.54 17.06
C LYS A 59 -1.75 20.68 17.40
N ASN A 60 -0.43 20.46 17.35
CA ASN A 60 0.57 21.48 17.60
C ASN A 60 0.51 22.64 16.60
N MET A 61 0.17 22.35 15.34
CA MET A 61 0.00 23.34 14.29
C MET A 61 -1.36 24.06 14.34
N ARG A 62 -2.26 23.69 15.26
CA ARG A 62 -3.65 24.21 15.35
C ARG A 62 -4.45 24.04 14.05
N LEU A 63 -4.12 23.02 13.25
CA LEU A 63 -4.80 22.71 11.99
C LEU A 63 -5.94 21.69 12.16
N VAL A 64 -6.18 21.23 13.39
CA VAL A 64 -7.32 20.37 13.75
C VAL A 64 -8.64 20.99 13.28
N ASN A 65 -9.56 20.14 12.82
CA ASN A 65 -10.84 20.52 12.25
C ASN A 65 -10.76 21.35 10.93
N THR A 66 -9.73 21.10 10.11
CA THR A 66 -9.62 21.70 8.77
C THR A 66 -9.35 20.65 7.69
N LEU A 67 -9.77 20.93 6.45
CA LEU A 67 -9.40 20.10 5.29
C LEU A 67 -7.89 20.00 5.11
N THR A 68 -7.15 21.02 5.52
CA THR A 68 -5.69 21.05 5.45
C THR A 68 -5.06 19.96 6.32
N ALA A 69 -5.61 19.67 7.49
CA ALA A 69 -5.13 18.57 8.35
C ALA A 69 -5.43 17.17 7.79
N LEU A 70 -6.39 17.05 6.87
CA LEU A 70 -6.61 15.81 6.12
C LEU A 70 -5.61 15.65 4.98
N ILE A 71 -5.22 16.74 4.31
CA ILE A 71 -4.39 16.66 3.10
C ILE A 71 -2.90 16.57 3.42
N ILE A 72 -2.41 17.39 4.36
CA ILE A 72 -0.97 17.54 4.63
C ILE A 72 -0.26 16.22 4.97
N PRO A 73 -0.78 15.36 5.88
CA PRO A 73 -0.07 14.14 6.28
C PRO A 73 0.15 13.17 5.11
N TRP A 74 -0.78 13.14 4.16
CA TRP A 74 -0.78 12.22 3.03
C TRP A 74 -0.21 12.83 1.74
N GLY A 75 0.03 14.14 1.72
CA GLY A 75 0.49 14.88 0.54
C GLY A 75 1.92 14.51 0.08
N VAL A 76 2.74 13.97 0.97
CA VAL A 76 4.09 13.46 0.63
C VAL A 76 4.26 12.07 1.23
N ASN A 77 4.37 11.05 0.36
CA ASN A 77 4.62 9.68 0.77
C ASN A 77 5.81 9.08 0.02
N ALA A 78 6.47 8.09 0.65
CA ALA A 78 7.66 7.45 0.09
C ALA A 78 7.35 6.72 -1.23
N PHE A 79 6.17 6.13 -1.34
CA PHE A 79 5.73 5.42 -2.54
C PHE A 79 5.59 6.36 -3.75
N GLY A 80 4.99 7.53 -3.57
CA GLY A 80 4.84 8.52 -4.62
C GLY A 80 6.16 9.09 -5.09
N ILE A 81 7.09 9.36 -4.17
CA ILE A 81 8.47 9.76 -4.51
C ILE A 81 9.15 8.65 -5.32
N PHE A 82 9.03 7.40 -4.88
CA PHE A 82 9.62 6.26 -5.57
C PHE A 82 9.04 6.10 -6.98
N LEU A 83 7.72 6.09 -7.13
CA LEU A 83 7.03 5.93 -8.41
C LEU A 83 7.38 7.07 -9.38
N MET A 84 7.37 8.32 -8.91
CA MET A 84 7.77 9.46 -9.72
C MET A 84 9.23 9.39 -10.12
N ARG A 85 10.12 8.96 -9.22
CA ARG A 85 11.53 8.74 -9.55
C ARG A 85 11.69 7.67 -10.63
N GLN A 86 10.96 6.55 -10.54
CA GLN A 86 11.02 5.52 -11.57
C GLN A 86 10.56 6.04 -12.93
N PHE A 87 9.52 6.86 -12.95
CA PHE A 87 9.06 7.49 -14.19
C PHE A 87 10.08 8.50 -14.74
N MET A 88 10.66 9.35 -13.89
CA MET A 88 11.66 10.35 -14.32
C MET A 88 12.89 9.70 -14.95
N LEU A 89 13.27 8.49 -14.51
CA LEU A 89 14.38 7.74 -15.12
C LEU A 89 14.08 7.26 -16.55
N THR A 90 12.81 7.20 -16.96
CA THR A 90 12.42 6.84 -18.33
C THR A 90 12.46 8.03 -19.29
N ILE A 91 12.57 9.26 -18.78
CA ILE A 91 12.69 10.46 -19.61
C ILE A 91 14.09 10.46 -20.26
N SER A 92 14.13 10.61 -21.58
CA SER A 92 15.40 10.58 -22.32
C SER A 92 16.34 11.71 -21.88
N LYS A 93 17.63 11.38 -21.74
CA LYS A 93 18.69 12.35 -21.43
C LYS A 93 18.88 13.36 -22.57
N ASP A 94 18.63 12.95 -23.81
CA ASP A 94 18.80 13.82 -24.98
C ASP A 94 17.87 15.05 -24.92
N LEU A 95 16.67 14.89 -24.35
CA LEU A 95 15.73 16.00 -24.13
C LEU A 95 16.28 16.99 -23.09
N MET A 96 16.94 16.49 -22.05
CA MET A 96 17.54 17.31 -21.01
C MET A 96 18.77 18.05 -21.54
N ASP A 97 19.58 17.40 -22.38
CA ASP A 97 20.75 18.00 -22.99
C ASP A 97 20.35 19.05 -24.05
N ALA A 98 19.29 18.81 -24.83
CA ALA A 98 18.71 19.81 -25.72
C ALA A 98 18.24 21.07 -24.96
N ALA A 99 17.53 20.89 -23.84
CA ALA A 99 17.06 22.00 -23.01
C ALA A 99 18.22 22.83 -22.43
N ARG A 100 19.37 22.20 -22.16
CA ARG A 100 20.59 22.89 -21.71
C ARG A 100 21.27 23.66 -22.83
N ILE A 101 21.30 23.10 -24.05
CA ILE A 101 21.81 23.80 -25.24
C ILE A 101 20.96 25.04 -25.55
N ASP A 102 19.64 24.95 -25.36
CA ASP A 102 18.70 26.08 -25.49
C ASP A 102 18.84 27.13 -24.37
N GLY A 103 19.78 26.95 -23.43
CA GLY A 103 20.04 27.90 -22.34
C GLY A 103 18.91 28.00 -21.31
N THR A 104 18.03 27.00 -21.27
CA THR A 104 16.86 27.00 -20.39
C THR A 104 17.27 26.74 -18.94
N LEU A 105 16.75 27.55 -18.01
CA LEU A 105 16.97 27.34 -16.58
C LEU A 105 16.37 26.00 -16.13
N GLU A 106 17.04 25.24 -15.25
CA GLU A 106 16.60 23.91 -14.80
C GLU A 106 15.16 23.90 -14.24
N LEU A 107 14.76 24.92 -13.47
CA LEU A 107 13.37 25.05 -13.00
C LEU A 107 12.37 25.20 -14.16
N ARG A 108 12.75 25.95 -15.20
CA ARG A 108 11.91 26.14 -16.38
C ARG A 108 11.83 24.84 -17.19
N THR A 109 12.92 24.10 -17.33
CA THR A 109 12.95 22.75 -17.92
C THR A 109 12.02 21.80 -17.17
N PHE A 110 12.03 21.84 -15.83
CA PHE A 110 11.12 21.04 -15.02
C PHE A 110 9.65 21.34 -15.33
N PHE A 111 9.21 22.61 -15.26
CA PHE A 111 7.81 22.96 -15.45
C PHE A 111 7.34 22.86 -16.91
N GLN A 112 8.22 23.11 -17.89
CA GLN A 112 7.84 23.15 -19.31
C GLN A 112 8.02 21.81 -20.03
N ILE A 113 8.91 20.94 -19.55
CA ILE A 113 9.25 19.68 -20.23
C ILE A 113 8.92 18.49 -19.32
N VAL A 114 9.57 18.40 -18.16
CA VAL A 114 9.47 17.22 -17.29
C VAL A 114 8.05 17.04 -16.75
N LEU A 115 7.44 18.11 -16.25
CA LEU A 115 6.11 18.09 -15.63
C LEU A 115 4.99 17.68 -16.61
N PRO A 116 4.86 18.26 -17.81
CA PRO A 116 3.84 17.83 -18.77
C PRO A 116 4.07 16.41 -19.30
N LEU A 117 5.32 15.99 -19.51
CA LEU A 117 5.64 14.60 -19.86
C LEU A 117 5.25 13.63 -18.73
N SER A 118 5.34 14.07 -17.48
CA SER A 118 4.99 13.30 -16.30
C SER A 118 3.49 13.29 -15.97
N ARG A 119 2.64 13.93 -16.78
CA ARG A 119 1.19 14.01 -16.52
C ARG A 119 0.52 12.64 -16.42
N SER A 120 0.96 11.66 -17.23
CA SER A 120 0.44 10.29 -17.18
C SER A 120 0.80 9.61 -15.85
N ALA A 121 2.05 9.70 -15.43
CA ALA A 121 2.52 9.16 -14.15
C ALA A 121 1.84 9.82 -12.96
N LEU A 122 1.69 11.14 -12.99
CA LEU A 122 0.95 11.90 -11.98
C LEU A 122 -0.52 11.47 -11.89
N SER A 123 -1.15 11.15 -13.02
CA SER A 123 -2.55 10.68 -13.03
C SER A 123 -2.66 9.31 -12.35
N SER A 124 -1.76 8.37 -12.68
CA SER A 124 -1.71 7.07 -12.01
C SER A 124 -1.43 7.21 -10.52
N LEU A 125 -0.49 8.09 -10.14
CA LEU A 125 -0.17 8.35 -8.75
C LEU A 125 -1.37 8.93 -7.99
N ALA A 126 -2.10 9.87 -8.60
CA ALA A 126 -3.27 10.48 -7.99
C ALA A 126 -4.36 9.44 -7.69
N VAL A 127 -4.61 8.51 -8.62
CA VAL A 127 -5.55 7.40 -8.40
C VAL A 127 -5.08 6.49 -7.27
N LEU A 128 -3.81 6.10 -7.26
CA LEU A 128 -3.25 5.24 -6.21
C LEU A 128 -3.33 5.90 -4.83
N ILE A 129 -2.96 7.18 -4.72
CA ILE A 129 -3.06 7.93 -3.47
C ILE A 129 -4.52 8.07 -3.03
N ALA A 130 -5.45 8.33 -3.95
CA ALA A 130 -6.87 8.42 -3.63
C ALA A 130 -7.42 7.11 -3.05
N LEU A 131 -6.99 5.96 -3.56
CA LEU A 131 -7.35 4.65 -2.98
C LEU A 131 -6.81 4.49 -1.56
N PHE A 132 -5.55 4.88 -1.31
CA PHE A 132 -4.99 4.83 0.05
C PHE A 132 -5.76 5.75 1.01
N ILE A 133 -6.07 6.98 0.61
CA ILE A 133 -6.81 7.93 1.45
C ILE A 133 -8.24 7.44 1.70
N TRP A 134 -8.84 6.69 0.77
CA TRP A 134 -10.17 6.13 0.97
C TRP A 134 -10.23 5.15 2.16
N ASP A 135 -9.17 4.38 2.38
CA ASP A 135 -9.06 3.47 3.52
C ASP A 135 -8.82 4.21 4.86
N GLU A 136 -8.44 5.49 4.80
CA GLU A 136 -8.09 6.35 5.95
C GLU A 136 -9.30 7.08 6.57
N LEU A 137 -10.51 6.52 6.42
CA LEU A 137 -11.73 7.13 6.96
C LEU A 137 -11.68 7.29 8.50
N PHE A 138 -10.99 6.39 9.20
CA PHE A 138 -10.76 6.49 10.64
C PHE A 138 -9.90 7.69 11.04
N TRP A 139 -8.89 8.04 10.23
CA TRP A 139 -8.08 9.24 10.44
C TRP A 139 -8.93 10.51 10.33
N ALA A 140 -9.81 10.57 9.32
CA ALA A 140 -10.69 11.71 9.13
C ALA A 140 -11.59 11.97 10.33
N LEU A 141 -12.15 10.90 10.93
CA LEU A 141 -12.96 11.01 12.14
C LEU A 141 -12.18 11.60 13.32
N ILE A 142 -10.92 11.20 13.52
CA ILE A 142 -10.12 11.62 14.70
C ILE A 142 -9.64 13.07 14.62
N VAL A 143 -9.45 13.60 13.42
CA VAL A 143 -8.88 14.95 13.20
C VAL A 143 -9.95 16.04 13.12
N ILE A 144 -11.18 15.64 12.79
CA ILE A 144 -12.33 16.53 12.63
C ILE A 144 -13.18 16.61 13.92
N ASP A 145 -13.12 15.60 14.79
CA ASP A 145 -13.71 15.65 16.15
C ASP A 145 -13.00 16.62 17.11
#